data_AF-A0A1A7Z6A1-F1
#
_entry.id   AF-A0A1A7Z6A1-F1
#
_cell.length_a   1.000
_cell.length_b   1.000
_cell.length_c   1.000
_cell.angle_alpha   90.00
_cell.angle_beta   90.00
_cell.angle_gamma   90.00
#
_symmetry.space_group_name_H-M   'P 1'
#
loop_
_entity.id
_entity.type
_entity.pdbx_description
1 polymer ?
#
loop_
_entity_poly.entity_id
_entity_poly.type
_entity_poly.pdbx_seq_one_letter_code
_entity_poly.pdbx_strand_id
1 'polypeptide(L)'
;MGNTATKFRKALVSGDEALAWQLYEGNPQFRDSLDPNASYGEQYQHNTPLHYVCRHAMTRLLRSFLFSKEGNPNKRNVHNETCLHVLCQGPQILLLPEGALSPRLARPQRDEQRRADCLQMILSWTGARLEGGQYEKANVNATDNHRSTCLHYAAAAGMKSCVELLIQSDADLFMEDEDKLTPCDHAERHHHTELALSLESQMVFSSASAQQSSGDAHGETSLLHYKEPYEGLKLQDLRRLKDMLIVETADMLQAPLFTAEALLRAHDWDREKLLEAWMSDAEGCCQRSGVTMPTPPPSGYNAWDTLPSPRTPRTPRSPLTLTLTSPTDSCLTPGEEGLATCGICFCSISVFEDPIDMSCGHEFCRICWEGFLNIKIQEGDAHNIFCPAYECYQLVPVHVIESLVSREMDQRYLQFDIKAFVENNPSIHWCPVARCERAVRLTRPGPGDNDPHSFPLLPSPAVDCGKGHLFCWECLGEAHEPCDCQMWRNWLQKVTEMKPEELAGVSEAYEDAANCLWLLTNSKPCANCKSPIQKNEGCNHMQCAKCKYDFCWICL
;
A
#
# COMPACT_ATOMS: atom_id res chain seq x y z
N MET A 1 -9.90 -38.72 -2.38
CA MET A 1 -9.85 -37.24 -2.51
C MET A 1 -8.77 -36.72 -1.58
N GLY A 2 -7.72 -36.05 -2.10
CA GLY A 2 -6.61 -35.58 -1.27
C GLY A 2 -6.97 -34.33 -0.46
N ASN A 3 -6.44 -34.23 0.78
CA ASN A 3 -6.53 -33.07 1.66
C ASN A 3 -5.99 -31.80 0.95
N THR A 4 -6.51 -30.60 1.25
CA THR A 4 -6.12 -29.33 0.59
C THR A 4 -4.60 -29.11 0.61
N ALA A 5 -3.95 -29.47 1.71
CA ALA A 5 -2.49 -29.47 1.85
C ALA A 5 -1.75 -30.33 0.81
N THR A 6 -2.30 -31.50 0.47
CA THR A 6 -1.70 -32.40 -0.52
C THR A 6 -1.87 -31.88 -1.95
N LYS A 7 -3.00 -31.22 -2.24
CA LYS A 7 -3.23 -30.55 -3.53
C LYS A 7 -2.32 -29.33 -3.68
N PHE A 8 -2.18 -28.54 -2.63
CA PHE A 8 -1.28 -27.38 -2.60
C PHE A 8 0.18 -27.80 -2.79
N ARG A 9 0.64 -28.85 -2.08
CA ARG A 9 1.99 -29.40 -2.28
C ARG A 9 2.22 -29.86 -3.72
N LYS A 10 1.26 -30.59 -4.31
CA LYS A 10 1.37 -31.02 -5.72
C LYS A 10 1.45 -29.83 -6.68
N ALA A 11 0.67 -28.77 -6.43
CA ALA A 11 0.69 -27.54 -7.23
C ALA A 11 2.04 -26.81 -7.13
N LEU A 12 2.65 -26.74 -5.93
CA LEU A 12 3.99 -26.18 -5.74
C LEU A 12 5.06 -27.01 -6.47
N VAL A 13 5.00 -28.33 -6.36
CA VAL A 13 5.95 -29.22 -7.05
C VAL A 13 5.81 -29.10 -8.57
N SER A 14 4.58 -29.03 -9.08
CA SER A 14 4.29 -28.92 -10.52
C SER A 14 4.49 -27.52 -11.09
N GLY A 15 4.74 -26.49 -10.26
CA GLY A 15 4.94 -25.12 -10.73
C GLY A 15 3.67 -24.38 -11.15
N ASP A 16 2.47 -24.87 -10.76
CA ASP A 16 1.21 -24.20 -11.11
C ASP A 16 0.90 -23.09 -10.10
N GLU A 17 1.49 -21.92 -10.33
CA GLU A 17 1.37 -20.73 -9.47
C GLU A 17 -0.09 -20.32 -9.25
N ALA A 18 -0.91 -20.38 -10.30
CA ALA A 18 -2.31 -19.96 -10.23
C ALA A 18 -3.13 -20.89 -9.34
N LEU A 19 -2.96 -22.21 -9.51
CA LEU A 19 -3.62 -23.20 -8.67
C LEU A 19 -3.11 -23.15 -7.22
N ALA A 20 -1.80 -22.99 -7.03
CA ALA A 20 -1.21 -22.87 -5.70
C ALA A 20 -1.75 -21.62 -4.98
N TRP A 21 -1.78 -20.47 -5.65
CA TRP A 21 -2.32 -19.24 -5.08
C TRP A 21 -3.81 -19.35 -4.74
N GLN A 22 -4.63 -19.93 -5.63
CA GLN A 22 -6.06 -20.15 -5.36
C GLN A 22 -6.30 -21.05 -4.15
N LEU A 23 -5.53 -22.13 -4.01
CA LEU A 23 -5.63 -23.04 -2.87
C LEU A 23 -5.15 -22.39 -1.57
N TYR A 24 -4.15 -21.51 -1.66
CA TYR A 24 -3.68 -20.71 -0.54
C TYR A 24 -4.75 -19.69 -0.14
N GLU A 25 -5.17 -18.79 -1.02
CA GLU A 25 -6.14 -17.72 -0.73
C GLU A 25 -7.53 -18.24 -0.36
N GLY A 26 -7.99 -19.32 -1.02
CA GLY A 26 -9.34 -19.87 -0.84
C GLY A 26 -9.58 -20.60 0.49
N ASN A 27 -8.55 -20.92 1.28
CA ASN A 27 -8.69 -21.65 2.54
C ASN A 27 -7.97 -20.95 3.70
N PRO A 28 -8.63 -20.06 4.48
CA PRO A 28 -8.00 -19.33 5.56
C PRO A 28 -7.43 -20.24 6.66
N GLN A 29 -8.14 -21.31 7.04
CA GLN A 29 -7.66 -22.30 8.01
C GLN A 29 -6.37 -22.99 7.56
N PHE A 30 -6.24 -23.26 6.26
CA PHE A 30 -5.03 -23.85 5.70
C PHE A 30 -3.86 -22.87 5.71
N ARG A 31 -4.11 -21.60 5.36
CA ARG A 31 -3.10 -20.52 5.44
C ARG A 31 -2.56 -20.36 6.85
N ASP A 32 -3.42 -20.48 7.85
CA ASP A 32 -3.01 -20.34 9.25
C ASP A 32 -2.22 -21.55 9.75
N SER A 33 -2.55 -22.75 9.27
CA SER A 33 -1.83 -23.98 9.61
C SER A 33 -0.54 -24.24 8.81
N LEU A 34 -0.28 -23.48 7.74
CA LEU A 34 0.85 -23.71 6.86
C LEU A 34 2.11 -23.08 7.43
N ASP A 35 3.04 -23.93 7.89
CA ASP A 35 4.38 -23.52 8.26
C ASP A 35 5.32 -23.51 7.04
N PRO A 36 5.84 -22.34 6.59
CA PRO A 36 6.76 -22.26 5.46
C PRO A 36 8.11 -22.95 5.72
N ASN A 37 8.42 -23.17 7.00
CA ASN A 37 9.67 -23.76 7.50
C ASN A 37 9.60 -25.29 7.64
N ALA A 38 8.42 -25.89 7.52
CA ALA A 38 8.25 -27.33 7.66
C ALA A 38 8.76 -28.06 6.41
N SER A 39 9.69 -29.00 6.60
CA SER A 39 10.18 -29.85 5.50
C SER A 39 9.09 -30.83 5.07
N TYR A 40 8.93 -31.07 3.77
CA TYR A 40 7.96 -32.06 3.27
C TYR A 40 8.37 -33.54 3.45
N GLY A 41 9.51 -33.78 4.11
CA GLY A 41 10.03 -35.11 4.47
C GLY A 41 11.01 -35.70 3.45
N GLU A 42 11.49 -36.92 3.71
CA GLU A 42 12.54 -37.61 2.94
C GLU A 42 12.17 -37.83 1.47
N GLN A 43 10.90 -38.13 1.17
CA GLN A 43 10.40 -38.34 -0.21
C GLN A 43 10.55 -37.10 -1.11
N TYR A 44 10.73 -35.92 -0.52
CA TYR A 44 10.89 -34.64 -1.20
C TYR A 44 12.24 -33.98 -0.87
N GLN A 45 13.25 -34.77 -0.48
CA GLN A 45 14.60 -34.29 -0.13
C GLN A 45 14.60 -33.23 0.99
N HIS A 46 13.64 -33.29 1.91
CA HIS A 46 13.40 -32.26 2.94
C HIS A 46 13.24 -30.83 2.41
N ASN A 47 12.89 -30.65 1.12
CA ASN A 47 12.59 -29.33 0.60
C ASN A 47 11.42 -28.70 1.35
N THR A 48 11.59 -27.43 1.73
CA THR A 48 10.53 -26.63 2.36
C THR A 48 9.61 -26.05 1.28
N PRO A 49 8.38 -25.63 1.63
CA PRO A 49 7.52 -24.85 0.74
C PRO A 49 8.26 -23.67 0.07
N LEU A 50 9.15 -23.01 0.81
CA LEU A 50 9.95 -21.89 0.33
C LEU A 50 10.91 -22.29 -0.80
N HIS A 51 11.52 -23.48 -0.75
CA HIS A 51 12.40 -23.97 -1.82
C HIS A 51 11.63 -24.15 -3.14
N TYR A 52 10.42 -24.71 -3.10
CA TYR A 52 9.60 -24.89 -4.31
C TYR A 52 9.07 -23.57 -4.88
N VAL A 53 8.68 -22.64 -4.01
CA VAL A 53 8.28 -21.28 -4.40
C VAL A 53 9.44 -20.56 -5.10
N CYS A 54 10.66 -20.70 -4.58
CA CYS A 54 11.87 -20.11 -5.18
C CYS A 54 12.25 -20.79 -6.49
N ARG A 55 12.15 -22.12 -6.59
CA ARG A 55 12.43 -22.88 -7.82
C ARG A 55 11.65 -22.38 -9.04
N HIS A 56 10.37 -22.05 -8.81
CA HIS A 56 9.43 -21.59 -9.82
C HIS A 56 9.26 -20.06 -9.86
N ALA A 57 10.02 -19.31 -9.07
CA ALA A 57 9.95 -17.84 -8.96
C ALA A 57 8.51 -17.31 -8.74
N MET A 58 7.76 -17.93 -7.82
CA MET A 58 6.39 -17.53 -7.49
C MET A 58 6.37 -16.31 -6.56
N THR A 59 6.47 -15.11 -7.12
CA THR A 59 6.63 -13.84 -6.38
C THR A 59 5.54 -13.59 -5.34
N ARG A 60 4.28 -13.90 -5.65
CA ARG A 60 3.13 -13.65 -4.77
C ARG A 60 3.15 -14.52 -3.51
N LEU A 61 3.47 -15.81 -3.68
CA LEU A 61 3.59 -16.76 -2.58
C LEU A 61 4.87 -16.52 -1.77
N LEU A 62 5.95 -16.10 -2.42
CA LEU A 62 7.20 -15.75 -1.74
C LEU A 62 6.99 -14.56 -0.79
N ARG A 63 6.33 -13.50 -1.28
CA ARG A 63 6.02 -12.32 -0.46
C ARG A 63 5.15 -12.67 0.75
N SER A 64 4.14 -13.52 0.57
CA SER A 64 3.33 -13.95 1.72
C SER A 64 4.13 -14.80 2.70
N PHE A 65 4.95 -15.74 2.22
CA PHE A 65 5.71 -16.63 3.12
C PHE A 65 6.79 -15.91 3.91
N LEU A 66 7.50 -14.95 3.29
CA LEU A 66 8.55 -14.19 3.97
C LEU A 66 7.98 -13.17 4.97
N PHE A 67 7.01 -12.34 4.55
CA PHE A 67 6.55 -11.21 5.36
C PHE A 67 5.34 -11.50 6.26
N SER A 68 4.56 -12.55 5.99
CA SER A 68 3.36 -12.86 6.79
C SER A 68 3.47 -14.11 7.66
N LYS A 69 4.42 -15.01 7.35
CA LYS A 69 4.59 -16.30 8.04
C LYS A 69 6.02 -16.55 8.52
N GLU A 70 6.87 -15.51 8.51
CA GLU A 70 8.26 -15.56 9.01
C GLU A 70 9.04 -16.78 8.48
N GLY A 71 8.90 -17.05 7.18
CA GLY A 71 9.69 -18.09 6.51
C GLY A 71 11.18 -17.77 6.59
N ASN A 72 11.98 -18.71 7.09
CA ASN A 72 13.42 -18.55 7.22
C ASN A 72 14.12 -19.01 5.93
N PRO A 73 14.74 -18.10 5.15
CA PRO A 73 15.43 -18.43 3.91
C PRO A 73 16.72 -19.24 4.10
N ASN A 74 17.26 -19.27 5.32
CA ASN A 74 18.49 -19.98 5.65
C ASN A 74 18.28 -21.47 5.95
N LYS A 75 17.03 -21.96 5.90
CA LYS A 75 16.75 -23.39 6.05
C LYS A 75 17.35 -24.17 4.90
N ARG A 76 18.12 -25.20 5.25
CA ARG A 76 18.82 -26.08 4.31
C ARG A 76 18.03 -27.36 4.03
N ASN A 77 18.08 -27.84 2.79
CA ASN A 77 17.56 -29.15 2.41
C ASN A 77 18.59 -30.27 2.64
N VAL A 78 18.32 -31.50 2.17
CA VAL A 78 19.27 -32.64 2.28
C VAL A 78 20.60 -32.37 1.55
N HIS A 79 20.58 -31.54 0.51
CA HIS A 79 21.75 -31.15 -0.27
C HIS A 79 22.53 -29.98 0.34
N ASN A 80 22.15 -29.54 1.56
CA ASN A 80 22.61 -28.32 2.20
C ASN A 80 22.31 -27.03 1.41
N GLU A 81 21.47 -27.09 0.39
CA GLU A 81 21.07 -25.94 -0.41
C GLU A 81 20.10 -25.06 0.39
N THR A 82 20.26 -23.75 0.27
CA THR A 82 19.28 -22.77 0.76
C THR A 82 18.26 -22.43 -0.34
N CYS A 83 17.21 -21.69 -0.01
CA CYS A 83 16.24 -21.25 -1.01
C CYS A 83 16.87 -20.36 -2.10
N LEU A 84 17.97 -19.66 -1.78
CA LEU A 84 18.75 -18.86 -2.74
C LEU A 84 19.45 -19.73 -3.79
N HIS A 85 19.96 -20.91 -3.40
CA HIS A 85 20.58 -21.85 -4.35
C HIS A 85 19.56 -22.31 -5.38
N VAL A 86 18.37 -22.72 -4.91
CA VAL A 86 17.28 -23.21 -5.79
C VAL A 86 16.69 -22.09 -6.66
N LEU A 87 16.70 -20.84 -6.18
CA LEU A 87 16.31 -19.68 -6.98
C LEU A 87 17.33 -19.39 -8.10
N CYS A 88 18.61 -19.52 -7.79
CA CYS A 88 19.71 -19.29 -8.73
C CYS A 88 19.92 -20.48 -9.69
N GLN A 89 19.34 -21.64 -9.39
CA GLN A 89 19.25 -22.77 -10.30
C GLN A 89 18.24 -22.45 -11.40
N GLY A 90 18.71 -21.81 -12.47
CA GLY A 90 17.90 -21.42 -13.62
C GLY A 90 17.24 -22.61 -14.34
N PRO A 91 16.25 -22.34 -15.22
CA PRO A 91 15.56 -23.40 -15.97
C PRO A 91 16.49 -24.17 -16.93
N GLN A 92 17.65 -23.62 -17.29
CA GLN A 92 18.62 -24.23 -18.20
C GLN A 92 19.37 -25.41 -17.56
N ILE A 93 19.61 -25.40 -16.24
CA ILE A 93 20.28 -26.48 -15.50
C ILE A 93 19.29 -27.61 -15.14
N LEU A 94 17.98 -27.32 -15.17
CA LEU A 94 16.90 -28.25 -14.83
C LEU A 94 16.47 -29.18 -15.96
N LEU A 95 17.23 -29.25 -17.06
CA LEU A 95 17.06 -30.25 -18.13
C LEU A 95 17.52 -31.65 -17.67
N LEU A 96 16.92 -32.18 -16.60
CA LEU A 96 16.89 -33.60 -16.30
C LEU A 96 15.66 -34.25 -16.97
N PRO A 97 15.73 -35.54 -17.34
CA PRO A 97 15.07 -36.12 -18.52
C PRO A 97 13.60 -36.52 -18.31
N GLU A 98 12.95 -36.11 -17.22
CA GLU A 98 11.64 -36.63 -16.85
C GLU A 98 10.59 -35.52 -16.74
N GLY A 99 9.87 -35.35 -17.83
CA GLY A 99 8.42 -35.29 -17.80
C GLY A 99 7.77 -34.07 -17.15
N ALA A 100 7.29 -33.18 -18.02
CA ALA A 100 6.18 -32.25 -17.78
C ALA A 100 6.47 -31.00 -16.94
N LEU A 101 7.14 -30.03 -17.56
CA LEU A 101 6.81 -28.62 -17.33
C LEU A 101 6.30 -28.00 -18.62
N SER A 102 5.15 -27.34 -18.52
CA SER A 102 4.41 -26.75 -19.63
C SER A 102 5.27 -25.79 -20.45
N PRO A 103 5.08 -25.73 -21.79
CA PRO A 103 5.80 -24.83 -22.70
C PRO A 103 5.30 -23.38 -22.59
N ARG A 104 5.29 -22.80 -21.38
CA ARG A 104 4.76 -21.45 -21.12
C ARG A 104 5.78 -20.41 -20.67
N LEU A 105 7.06 -20.71 -20.71
CA LEU A 105 8.13 -19.76 -20.43
C LEU A 105 9.24 -19.84 -21.47
N ALA A 106 8.86 -19.59 -22.73
CA ALA A 106 9.79 -19.23 -23.80
C ALA A 106 10.01 -17.70 -23.82
N ARG A 107 10.29 -17.10 -22.66
CA ARG A 107 10.70 -15.69 -22.52
C ARG A 107 11.77 -15.56 -21.42
N PRO A 108 13.04 -15.88 -21.73
CA PRO A 108 14.13 -15.89 -20.74
C PRO A 108 14.26 -14.58 -19.96
N GLN A 109 14.04 -13.43 -20.62
CA GLN A 109 14.16 -12.11 -19.99
C GLN A 109 13.15 -11.86 -18.85
N ARG A 110 11.90 -12.33 -19.02
CA ARG A 110 10.84 -12.08 -18.02
C ARG A 110 11.00 -12.97 -16.79
N ASP A 111 11.58 -14.16 -16.98
CA ASP A 111 11.88 -15.07 -15.88
C ASP A 111 13.10 -14.61 -15.09
N GLU A 112 14.11 -14.05 -15.75
CA GLU A 112 15.26 -13.43 -15.09
C GLU A 112 14.82 -12.28 -14.19
N GLN A 113 13.96 -11.38 -14.69
CA GLN A 113 13.40 -10.28 -13.88
C GLN A 113 12.61 -10.79 -12.68
N ARG A 114 11.73 -11.77 -12.87
CA ARG A 114 10.97 -12.37 -11.74
C ARG A 114 11.87 -13.02 -10.70
N ARG A 115 12.97 -13.65 -11.12
CA ARG A 115 13.97 -14.23 -10.20
C ARG A 115 14.75 -13.14 -9.48
N ALA A 116 15.11 -12.06 -10.16
CA ALA A 116 15.74 -10.89 -9.55
C ALA A 116 14.84 -10.26 -8.47
N ASP A 117 13.54 -10.06 -8.76
CA ASP A 117 12.56 -9.56 -7.80
C ASP A 117 12.44 -10.51 -6.58
N CYS A 118 12.40 -11.82 -6.83
CA CYS A 118 12.40 -12.82 -5.76
C CYS A 118 13.66 -12.76 -4.89
N LEU A 119 14.82 -12.59 -5.53
CA LEU A 119 16.12 -12.51 -4.87
C LEU A 119 16.19 -11.24 -4.00
N GLN A 120 15.73 -10.09 -4.52
CA GLN A 120 15.63 -8.84 -3.77
C GLN A 120 14.68 -8.96 -2.55
N MET A 121 13.56 -9.67 -2.69
CA MET A 121 12.66 -9.95 -1.57
C MET A 121 13.31 -10.83 -0.49
N ILE A 122 14.16 -11.80 -0.87
CA ILE A 122 14.87 -12.65 0.08
C ILE A 122 16.02 -11.89 0.74
N LEU A 123 16.76 -11.06 0.01
CA LEU A 123 17.85 -10.24 0.56
C LEU A 123 17.35 -9.14 1.51
N SER A 124 16.15 -8.60 1.27
CA SER A 124 15.48 -7.65 2.17
C SER A 124 14.83 -8.30 3.39
N TRP A 125 14.85 -9.63 3.50
CA TRP A 125 14.32 -10.33 4.67
C TRP A 125 15.19 -10.07 5.91
N THR A 126 14.54 -9.61 6.97
CA THR A 126 15.11 -9.47 8.31
C THR A 126 14.40 -10.45 9.24
N GLY A 127 15.13 -11.42 9.77
CA GLY A 127 14.62 -12.41 10.73
C GLY A 127 14.59 -11.90 12.17
N ALA A 128 14.66 -12.83 13.13
CA ALA A 128 14.60 -12.50 14.55
C ALA A 128 15.78 -11.61 14.99
N ARG A 129 15.56 -10.78 16.02
CA ARG A 129 16.63 -9.96 16.61
C ARG A 129 17.56 -10.86 17.42
N LEU A 130 18.81 -11.00 16.96
CA LEU A 130 19.85 -11.73 17.67
C LEU A 130 20.21 -11.02 18.98
N GLU A 131 20.81 -11.74 19.92
CA GLU A 131 21.18 -11.22 21.25
C GLU A 131 22.14 -10.02 21.21
N GLY A 132 22.77 -9.75 20.06
CA GLY A 132 23.63 -8.59 19.79
C GLY A 132 22.97 -7.37 19.14
N GLY A 133 21.64 -7.34 19.01
CA GLY A 133 20.91 -6.20 18.41
C GLY A 133 20.91 -6.15 16.87
N GLN A 134 21.60 -7.08 16.22
CA GLN A 134 21.55 -7.28 14.77
C GLN A 134 20.39 -8.21 14.40
N TYR A 135 19.73 -7.96 13.26
CA TYR A 135 18.69 -8.82 12.71
C TYR A 135 19.32 -9.95 11.91
N GLU A 136 18.75 -11.17 11.98
CA GLU A 136 19.14 -12.25 11.07
C GLU A 136 18.92 -11.81 9.61
N LYS A 137 19.92 -12.00 8.75
CA LYS A 137 19.83 -11.74 7.30
C LYS A 137 19.91 -13.05 6.53
N ALA A 138 19.51 -13.02 5.26
CA ALA A 138 19.73 -14.14 4.36
C ALA A 138 21.24 -14.37 4.14
N ASN A 139 21.71 -15.60 4.35
CA ASN A 139 23.11 -15.95 4.19
C ASN A 139 23.42 -16.24 2.71
N VAL A 140 24.02 -15.26 2.03
CA VAL A 140 24.37 -15.32 0.61
C VAL A 140 25.54 -16.28 0.34
N ASN A 141 26.49 -16.36 1.27
CA ASN A 141 27.68 -17.21 1.16
C ASN A 141 27.48 -18.59 1.78
N ALA A 142 26.22 -19.02 1.95
CA ALA A 142 25.94 -20.40 2.31
C ALA A 142 26.41 -21.32 1.19
N THR A 143 27.02 -22.44 1.56
CA THR A 143 27.49 -23.46 0.62
C THR A 143 26.62 -24.71 0.67
N ASP A 144 26.45 -25.34 -0.47
CA ASP A 144 25.86 -26.66 -0.60
C ASP A 144 26.85 -27.79 -0.23
N ASN A 145 26.48 -29.05 -0.53
CA ASN A 145 27.35 -30.21 -0.34
C ASN A 145 28.59 -30.23 -1.25
N HIS A 146 28.58 -29.49 -2.36
CA HIS A 146 29.68 -29.35 -3.31
C HIS A 146 30.52 -28.09 -3.07
N ARG A 147 30.34 -27.43 -1.91
CA ARG A 147 30.92 -26.11 -1.58
C ARG A 147 30.56 -24.99 -2.56
N SER A 148 29.58 -25.21 -3.42
CA SER A 148 29.08 -24.22 -4.36
C SER A 148 28.20 -23.21 -3.61
N THR A 149 28.42 -21.92 -3.86
CA THR A 149 27.55 -20.84 -3.37
C THR A 149 26.44 -20.55 -4.37
N CYS A 150 25.41 -19.79 -3.96
CA CYS A 150 24.35 -19.36 -4.89
C CYS A 150 24.88 -18.56 -6.09
N LEU A 151 26.02 -17.87 -5.93
CA LEU A 151 26.67 -17.12 -7.00
C LEU A 151 27.21 -18.05 -8.10
N HIS A 152 27.72 -19.23 -7.77
CA HIS A 152 28.15 -20.24 -8.76
C HIS A 152 26.99 -20.64 -9.68
N TYR A 153 25.81 -20.90 -9.09
CA TYR A 153 24.60 -21.24 -9.84
C TYR A 153 24.09 -20.08 -10.70
N ALA A 154 24.10 -18.84 -10.17
CA ALA A 154 23.67 -17.66 -10.90
C ALA A 154 24.57 -17.38 -12.11
N ALA A 155 25.89 -17.56 -11.94
CA ALA A 155 26.90 -17.41 -12.99
C ALA A 155 26.77 -18.51 -14.06
N ALA A 156 26.60 -19.77 -13.65
CA ALA A 156 26.39 -20.90 -14.56
C ALA A 156 25.09 -20.76 -15.38
N ALA A 157 24.04 -20.15 -14.82
CA ALA A 157 22.77 -19.91 -15.50
C ALA A 157 22.75 -18.62 -16.35
N GLY A 158 23.80 -17.80 -16.29
CA GLY A 158 23.90 -16.56 -17.07
C GLY A 158 22.93 -15.46 -16.63
N MET A 159 22.54 -15.41 -15.36
CA MET A 159 21.56 -14.44 -14.86
C MET A 159 22.23 -13.14 -14.40
N LYS A 160 22.44 -12.20 -15.34
CA LYS A 160 23.12 -10.92 -15.09
C LYS A 160 22.57 -10.16 -13.91
N SER A 161 21.25 -9.98 -13.90
CA SER A 161 20.57 -9.16 -12.89
C SER A 161 20.69 -9.76 -11.50
N CYS A 162 20.65 -11.10 -11.39
CA CYS A 162 20.82 -11.80 -10.12
C CYS A 162 22.27 -11.73 -9.63
N VAL A 163 23.26 -11.85 -10.53
CA VAL A 163 24.67 -11.73 -10.20
C VAL A 163 24.99 -10.33 -9.68
N GLU A 164 24.50 -9.28 -10.33
CA GLU A 164 24.69 -7.89 -9.88
C GLU A 164 24.10 -7.66 -8.47
N LEU A 165 22.91 -8.17 -8.20
CA LEU A 165 22.28 -8.08 -6.86
C LEU A 165 23.02 -8.89 -5.78
N LEU A 166 23.57 -10.04 -6.13
CA LEU A 166 24.39 -10.84 -5.22
C LEU A 166 25.70 -10.12 -4.87
N ILE A 167 26.37 -9.53 -5.86
CA ILE A 167 27.60 -8.74 -5.63
C ILE A 167 27.31 -7.53 -4.74
N GLN A 168 26.19 -6.84 -4.96
CA GLN A 168 25.74 -5.73 -4.10
C GLN A 168 25.44 -6.13 -2.65
N SER A 169 25.22 -7.42 -2.39
CA SER A 169 24.92 -7.96 -1.05
C SER A 169 26.13 -8.66 -0.40
N ASP A 170 27.35 -8.26 -0.78
CA ASP A 170 28.62 -8.76 -0.27
C ASP A 170 28.82 -10.28 -0.48
N ALA A 171 28.39 -10.80 -1.64
CA ALA A 171 28.67 -12.17 -2.02
C ALA A 171 30.18 -12.41 -2.28
N ASP A 172 30.72 -13.50 -1.76
CA ASP A 172 32.13 -13.85 -1.91
C ASP A 172 32.42 -14.30 -3.37
N LEU A 173 33.12 -13.46 -4.12
CA LEU A 173 33.51 -13.72 -5.52
C LEU A 173 34.63 -14.76 -5.68
N PHE A 174 35.43 -14.96 -4.63
CA PHE A 174 36.64 -15.80 -4.66
C PHE A 174 36.42 -17.19 -4.04
N MET A 175 35.17 -17.53 -3.67
CA MET A 175 34.90 -18.84 -3.11
C MET A 175 35.04 -19.90 -4.21
N GLU A 176 35.81 -20.94 -3.93
CA GLU A 176 36.01 -22.07 -4.82
C GLU A 176 35.11 -23.25 -4.42
N ASP A 177 34.50 -23.88 -5.41
CA ASP A 177 33.78 -25.14 -5.21
C ASP A 177 34.74 -26.34 -5.02
N GLU A 178 34.19 -27.56 -4.84
CA GLU A 178 35.00 -28.79 -4.71
C GLU A 178 35.88 -29.08 -5.95
N ASP A 179 35.54 -28.54 -7.12
CA ASP A 179 36.31 -28.65 -8.36
C ASP A 179 37.38 -27.54 -8.50
N LYS A 180 37.53 -26.68 -7.48
CA LYS A 180 38.41 -25.50 -7.45
C LYS A 180 38.05 -24.44 -8.50
N LEU A 181 36.77 -24.33 -8.80
CA LEU A 181 36.26 -23.38 -9.76
C LEU A 181 35.62 -22.23 -9.02
N THR A 182 35.90 -21.04 -9.50
CA THR A 182 35.26 -19.82 -9.08
C THR A 182 33.92 -19.64 -9.82
N PRO A 183 33.03 -18.76 -9.35
CA PRO A 183 31.82 -18.40 -10.09
C PRO A 183 32.12 -17.88 -11.50
N CYS A 184 33.26 -17.21 -11.69
CA CYS A 184 33.71 -16.74 -13.00
C CYS A 184 34.02 -17.91 -13.95
N ASP A 185 34.72 -18.93 -13.46
CA ASP A 185 35.03 -20.13 -14.24
C ASP A 185 33.76 -20.86 -14.71
N HIS A 186 32.70 -20.87 -13.88
CA HIS A 186 31.38 -21.39 -14.26
C HIS A 186 30.73 -20.55 -15.37
N ALA A 187 30.80 -19.21 -15.29
CA ALA A 187 30.29 -18.35 -16.37
C ALA A 187 31.02 -18.59 -17.69
N GLU A 188 32.34 -18.79 -17.66
CA GLU A 188 33.13 -19.11 -18.85
C GLU A 188 32.81 -20.47 -19.45
N ARG A 189 32.70 -21.50 -18.60
CA ARG A 189 32.35 -22.88 -19.02
C ARG A 189 30.99 -22.95 -19.71
N HIS A 190 30.05 -22.11 -19.28
CA HIS A 190 28.72 -22.01 -19.88
C HIS A 190 28.61 -20.98 -21.02
N HIS A 191 29.75 -20.45 -21.50
CA HIS A 191 29.86 -19.50 -22.61
C HIS A 191 29.16 -18.14 -22.38
N HIS A 192 29.04 -17.70 -21.12
CA HIS A 192 28.51 -16.39 -20.77
C HIS A 192 29.62 -15.32 -20.71
N THR A 193 30.20 -15.01 -21.86
CA THR A 193 31.41 -14.17 -21.99
C THR A 193 31.24 -12.76 -21.40
N GLU A 194 30.09 -12.10 -21.60
CA GLU A 194 29.84 -10.76 -21.04
C GLU A 194 29.77 -10.78 -19.50
N LEU A 195 29.24 -11.86 -18.92
CA LEU A 195 29.15 -12.02 -17.48
C LEU A 195 30.49 -12.40 -16.85
N ALA A 196 31.23 -13.29 -17.49
CA ALA A 196 32.61 -13.61 -17.11
C ALA A 196 33.45 -12.33 -17.07
N LEU A 197 33.46 -11.53 -18.15
CA LEU A 197 34.19 -10.25 -18.18
C LEU A 197 33.75 -9.28 -17.06
N SER A 198 32.44 -9.23 -16.76
CA SER A 198 31.94 -8.40 -15.68
C SER A 198 32.45 -8.88 -14.31
N LEU A 199 32.45 -10.19 -14.06
CA LEU A 199 32.94 -10.80 -12.83
C LEU A 199 34.46 -10.65 -12.70
N GLU A 200 35.22 -10.90 -13.77
CA GLU A 200 36.67 -10.67 -13.82
C GLU A 200 37.02 -9.24 -13.46
N SER A 201 36.32 -8.25 -14.06
CA SER A 201 36.56 -6.84 -13.75
C SER A 201 36.33 -6.55 -12.27
N GLN A 202 35.23 -7.06 -11.69
CA GLN A 202 34.91 -6.87 -10.27
C GLN A 202 35.91 -7.58 -9.36
N MET A 203 36.40 -8.77 -9.71
CA MET A 203 37.44 -9.49 -8.96
C MET A 203 38.77 -8.73 -8.97
N VAL A 204 39.16 -8.16 -10.12
CA VAL A 204 40.39 -7.37 -10.23
C VAL A 204 40.30 -6.09 -9.39
N PHE A 205 39.19 -5.35 -9.46
CA PHE A 205 39.03 -4.10 -8.71
C PHE A 205 38.75 -4.31 -7.21
N SER A 206 38.16 -5.44 -6.80
CA SER A 206 37.96 -5.79 -5.38
C SER A 206 39.26 -6.15 -4.65
N SER A 207 40.27 -6.64 -5.37
CA SER A 207 41.58 -6.94 -4.78
C SER A 207 42.38 -5.68 -4.37
N ALA A 208 42.05 -4.50 -4.93
CA ALA A 208 42.72 -3.24 -4.61
C ALA A 208 42.22 -2.59 -3.30
N SER A 209 41.01 -2.92 -2.85
CA SER A 209 40.41 -2.40 -1.60
C SER A 209 40.69 -3.27 -0.37
N ALA A 210 41.09 -4.54 -0.54
CA ALA A 210 41.29 -5.48 0.56
C ALA A 210 42.56 -5.25 1.41
N GLN A 211 43.48 -4.35 1.01
CA GLN A 211 44.69 -4.05 1.79
C GLN A 211 44.57 -2.86 2.75
N GLN A 212 43.43 -2.15 2.79
CA GLN A 212 43.22 -1.03 3.71
C GLN A 212 41.80 -1.01 4.28
N SER A 213 41.56 -1.69 5.41
CA SER A 213 40.70 -1.20 6.51
C SER A 213 40.31 -2.32 7.50
N SER A 214 41.19 -2.58 8.46
CA SER A 214 40.72 -2.80 9.83
C SER A 214 40.55 -1.41 10.46
N GLY A 215 39.34 -0.88 10.49
CA GLY A 215 39.06 0.41 11.13
C GLY A 215 37.68 0.92 10.77
N ASP A 216 36.84 1.05 11.79
CA ASP A 216 35.47 1.56 11.78
C ASP A 216 35.21 2.72 10.80
N ALA A 217 34.27 2.52 9.89
CA ALA A 217 33.45 3.59 9.33
C ALA A 217 32.13 2.98 8.85
N HIS A 218 31.05 3.20 9.62
CA HIS A 218 29.67 3.10 9.14
C HIS A 218 29.43 4.19 8.09
N GLY A 219 29.95 3.97 6.88
CA GLY A 219 29.52 4.68 5.68
C GLY A 219 28.32 3.93 5.13
N GLU A 220 27.13 4.49 5.30
CA GLU A 220 25.93 4.09 4.57
C GLU A 220 26.22 4.19 3.07
N THR A 221 26.68 3.09 2.49
CA THR A 221 26.71 2.91 1.04
C THR A 221 25.26 2.80 0.61
N SER A 222 24.70 3.94 0.19
CA SER A 222 23.34 4.07 -0.34
C SER A 222 23.05 2.95 -1.33
N LEU A 223 22.25 2.00 -0.86
CA LEU A 223 21.42 1.12 -1.65
C LEU A 223 20.89 1.95 -2.83
N LEU A 224 21.24 1.57 -4.06
CA LEU A 224 20.41 1.92 -5.21
C LEU A 224 19.12 1.11 -5.07
N HIS A 225 18.29 1.56 -4.12
CA HIS A 225 16.91 1.21 -4.03
C HIS A 225 16.33 1.61 -5.37
N TYR A 226 15.95 0.63 -6.21
CA TYR A 226 14.97 0.87 -7.25
C TYR A 226 13.68 1.24 -6.51
N LYS A 227 13.63 2.50 -6.05
CA LYS A 227 12.47 3.04 -5.39
C LYS A 227 11.47 3.18 -6.52
N GLU A 228 10.48 2.30 -6.54
CA GLU A 228 9.31 2.52 -7.37
C GLU A 228 8.91 3.99 -7.15
N PRO A 229 8.78 4.81 -8.20
CA PRO A 229 8.53 6.24 -8.04
C PRO A 229 7.16 6.53 -7.40
N TYR A 230 6.41 5.47 -7.08
CA TYR A 230 5.11 5.50 -6.47
C TYR A 230 5.08 4.66 -5.19
N GLU A 231 4.30 5.11 -4.21
CA GLU A 231 4.08 4.42 -2.94
C GLU A 231 2.58 4.18 -2.75
N GLY A 232 2.19 2.93 -2.50
CA GLY A 232 0.82 2.57 -2.16
C GLY A 232 0.49 2.91 -0.70
N LEU A 233 -0.44 3.84 -0.49
CA LEU A 233 -0.84 4.37 0.81
C LEU A 233 -2.14 3.71 1.32
N LYS A 234 -2.15 3.36 2.62
CA LYS A 234 -3.36 2.95 3.33
C LYS A 234 -4.08 4.17 3.89
N LEU A 235 -5.35 4.02 4.30
CA LEU A 235 -6.09 5.08 4.99
C LEU A 235 -5.37 5.65 6.22
N GLN A 236 -4.66 4.82 6.99
CA GLN A 236 -3.87 5.29 8.15
C GLN A 236 -2.69 6.16 7.72
N ASP A 237 -2.06 5.84 6.59
CA ASP A 237 -0.93 6.60 6.07
C ASP A 237 -1.41 7.95 5.50
N LEU A 238 -2.58 7.96 4.85
CA LEU A 238 -3.24 9.20 4.42
C LEU A 238 -3.59 10.12 5.59
N ARG A 239 -4.11 9.56 6.70
CA ARG A 239 -4.36 10.33 7.93
C ARG A 239 -3.07 10.95 8.47
N ARG A 240 -1.99 10.17 8.54
CA ARG A 240 -0.68 10.69 8.98
C ARG A 240 -0.16 11.80 8.07
N LEU A 241 -0.33 11.69 6.75
CA LEU A 241 0.06 12.74 5.82
C LEU A 241 -0.78 14.01 6.00
N LYS A 242 -2.09 13.86 6.24
CA LYS A 242 -2.98 14.97 6.59
C LYS A 242 -2.54 15.65 7.89
N ASP A 243 -2.28 14.87 8.94
CA ASP A 243 -1.85 15.38 10.24
C ASP A 243 -0.49 16.10 10.15
N MET A 244 0.45 15.55 9.38
CA MET A 244 1.74 16.20 9.08
C MET A 244 1.53 17.53 8.36
N LEU A 245 0.66 17.59 7.35
CA LEU A 245 0.35 18.83 6.66
C LEU A 245 -0.22 19.89 7.61
N ILE A 246 -1.12 19.51 8.51
CA ILE A 246 -1.71 20.41 9.52
C ILE A 246 -0.63 20.94 10.47
N VAL A 247 0.29 20.08 10.92
CA VAL A 247 1.39 20.49 11.81
C VAL A 247 2.32 21.47 11.08
N GLU A 248 2.73 21.15 9.86
CA GLU A 248 3.58 22.02 9.06
C GLU A 248 2.92 23.38 8.81
N THR A 249 1.64 23.42 8.45
CA THR A 249 0.93 24.69 8.23
C THR A 249 0.72 25.46 9.53
N ALA A 250 0.43 24.78 10.64
CA ALA A 250 0.33 25.42 11.95
C ALA A 250 1.64 26.10 12.35
N ASP A 251 2.78 25.42 12.14
CA ASP A 251 4.11 25.96 12.41
C ASP A 251 4.42 27.17 11.51
N MET A 252 4.08 27.11 10.22
CA MET A 252 4.27 28.21 9.27
C MET A 252 3.38 29.42 9.57
N LEU A 253 2.12 29.20 9.95
CA LEU A 253 1.16 30.25 10.29
C LEU A 253 1.28 30.76 11.74
N GLN A 254 2.08 30.07 12.57
CA GLN A 254 2.15 30.27 14.02
C GLN A 254 0.77 30.22 14.69
N ALA A 255 -0.06 29.29 14.23
CA ALA A 255 -1.44 29.11 14.66
C ALA A 255 -1.61 27.78 15.42
N PRO A 256 -2.59 27.65 16.31
CA PRO A 256 -2.89 26.35 16.92
C PRO A 256 -3.40 25.37 15.85
N LEU A 257 -3.16 24.06 16.07
CA LEU A 257 -3.46 22.99 15.09
C LEU A 257 -4.91 23.01 14.59
N PHE A 258 -5.87 23.28 15.47
CA PHE A 258 -7.29 23.33 15.09
C PHE A 258 -7.59 24.51 14.14
N THR A 259 -6.87 25.64 14.29
CA THR A 259 -7.00 26.79 13.39
C THR A 259 -6.40 26.47 12.04
N ALA A 260 -5.22 25.86 12.01
CA ALA A 260 -4.57 25.45 10.77
C ALA A 260 -5.40 24.42 10.00
N GLU A 261 -6.03 23.45 10.69
CA GLU A 261 -6.94 22.48 10.06
C GLU A 261 -8.17 23.17 9.47
N ALA A 262 -8.81 24.08 10.20
CA ALA A 262 -9.98 24.80 9.72
C ALA A 262 -9.65 25.70 8.51
N LEU A 263 -8.50 26.37 8.53
CA LEU A 263 -8.00 27.17 7.42
C LEU A 263 -7.69 26.30 6.19
N LEU A 264 -7.02 25.17 6.38
CA LEU A 264 -6.74 24.22 5.30
C LEU A 264 -8.04 23.71 4.67
N ARG A 265 -9.07 23.38 5.45
CA ARG A 265 -10.37 22.94 4.92
C ARG A 265 -11.09 24.03 4.12
N ALA A 266 -11.06 25.27 4.60
CA ALA A 266 -11.65 26.39 3.88
C ALA A 266 -10.97 26.70 2.54
N HIS A 267 -9.70 26.29 2.39
CA HIS A 267 -8.90 26.44 1.19
C HIS A 267 -8.68 25.13 0.44
N ASP A 268 -9.60 24.17 0.57
CA ASP A 268 -9.58 22.90 -0.18
C ASP A 268 -8.27 22.10 0.02
N TRP A 269 -7.68 22.12 1.21
CA TRP A 269 -6.40 21.48 1.53
C TRP A 269 -5.21 21.96 0.69
N ASP A 270 -5.35 23.06 -0.04
CA ASP A 270 -4.29 23.66 -0.84
C ASP A 270 -3.45 24.62 0.01
N ARG A 271 -2.27 24.14 0.40
CA ARG A 271 -1.34 24.89 1.23
C ARG A 271 -0.87 26.18 0.57
N GLU A 272 -0.62 26.18 -0.73
CA GLU A 272 -0.06 27.34 -1.44
C GLU A 272 -1.10 28.46 -1.51
N LYS A 273 -2.33 28.13 -1.91
CA LYS A 273 -3.45 29.08 -1.90
C LYS A 273 -3.73 29.64 -0.51
N LEU A 274 -3.63 28.81 0.53
CA LEU A 274 -3.79 29.26 1.91
C LEU A 274 -2.69 30.26 2.29
N LEU A 275 -1.42 29.97 1.99
CA LEU A 275 -0.31 30.87 2.30
C LEU A 275 -0.41 32.19 1.52
N GLU A 276 -0.82 32.16 0.25
CA GLU A 276 -1.06 33.38 -0.54
C GLU A 276 -2.22 34.22 0.03
N ALA A 277 -3.34 33.58 0.38
CA ALA A 277 -4.48 34.24 1.01
C ALA A 277 -4.12 34.80 2.40
N TRP A 278 -3.31 34.09 3.16
CA TRP A 278 -2.82 34.52 4.46
C TRP A 278 -1.87 35.71 4.37
N MET A 279 -0.93 35.69 3.41
CA MET A 279 -0.01 36.80 3.16
C MET A 279 -0.71 38.06 2.66
N SER A 280 -1.86 37.92 1.97
CA SER A 280 -2.63 39.05 1.48
C SER A 280 -3.58 39.63 2.53
N ASP A 281 -4.32 38.78 3.25
CA ASP A 281 -5.27 39.20 4.30
C ASP A 281 -5.53 38.09 5.33
N ALA A 282 -4.68 38.04 6.36
CA ALA A 282 -4.78 37.07 7.45
C ALA A 282 -6.10 37.21 8.26
N GLU A 283 -6.55 38.44 8.53
CA GLU A 283 -7.77 38.68 9.32
C GLU A 283 -9.02 38.28 8.55
N GLY A 284 -9.13 38.63 7.26
CA GLY A 284 -10.23 38.21 6.42
C GLY A 284 -10.23 36.71 6.10
N CYS A 285 -9.06 36.07 6.07
CA CYS A 285 -8.95 34.61 5.96
C CYS A 285 -9.52 33.93 7.22
N CYS A 286 -9.09 34.36 8.41
CA CYS A 286 -9.62 33.89 9.69
C CYS A 286 -11.13 34.11 9.83
N GLN A 287 -11.65 35.29 9.47
CA GLN A 287 -13.09 35.58 9.57
C GLN A 287 -13.93 34.72 8.62
N ARG A 288 -13.47 34.51 7.38
CA ARG A 288 -14.19 33.68 6.39
C ARG A 288 -14.22 32.20 6.77
N SER A 289 -13.15 31.72 7.41
CA SER A 289 -13.08 30.35 7.93
C SER A 289 -13.73 30.19 9.31
N GLY A 290 -14.22 31.29 9.91
CA GLY A 290 -14.79 31.29 11.25
C GLY A 290 -13.77 30.85 12.29
N VAL A 291 -12.55 31.38 12.28
CA VAL A 291 -11.53 31.04 13.28
C VAL A 291 -10.99 32.30 13.93
N THR A 292 -10.70 32.25 15.22
CA THR A 292 -10.08 33.36 15.94
C THR A 292 -8.60 33.49 15.55
N MET A 293 -8.17 34.72 15.33
CA MET A 293 -6.77 35.03 15.03
C MET A 293 -5.84 34.48 16.11
N PRO A 294 -4.73 33.80 15.75
CA PRO A 294 -3.70 33.44 16.71
C PRO A 294 -3.15 34.71 17.35
N THR A 295 -3.34 34.88 18.65
CA THR A 295 -2.60 35.92 19.37
C THR A 295 -1.17 35.43 19.54
N PRO A 296 -0.14 36.19 19.14
CA PRO A 296 1.23 35.78 19.42
C PRO A 296 1.37 35.67 20.94
N PRO A 297 1.98 34.59 21.47
CA PRO A 297 2.26 34.54 22.90
C PRO A 297 3.14 35.74 23.25
N PRO A 298 2.88 36.43 24.38
CA PRO A 298 3.75 37.51 24.81
C PRO A 298 5.18 36.97 24.94
N SER A 299 6.11 37.66 24.28
CA SER A 299 7.54 37.36 24.28
C SER A 299 8.01 37.01 25.71
N GLY A 300 8.44 35.75 25.92
CA GLY A 300 9.19 35.36 27.11
C GLY A 300 8.63 34.25 28.02
N TYR A 301 7.64 33.46 27.61
CA TYR A 301 7.21 32.30 28.42
C TYR A 301 7.26 30.99 27.63
N ASN A 302 8.19 30.10 28.02
CA ASN A 302 8.32 28.75 27.48
C ASN A 302 7.19 27.87 28.02
N ALA A 303 6.37 27.31 27.13
CA ALA A 303 5.22 26.44 27.44
C ALA A 303 5.58 25.04 27.99
N TRP A 304 6.83 24.80 28.40
CA TRP A 304 7.30 23.50 28.89
C TRP A 304 7.06 23.28 30.40
N ASP A 305 6.67 24.32 31.15
CA ASP A 305 6.48 24.23 32.61
C ASP A 305 5.06 23.88 33.06
N THR A 306 4.11 23.62 32.15
CA THR A 306 2.72 23.25 32.48
C THR A 306 2.31 21.87 31.96
N LEU A 307 3.14 20.87 32.18
CA LEU A 307 2.68 19.47 32.19
C LEU A 307 2.50 19.00 33.64
N PRO A 308 1.30 18.55 34.07
CA PRO A 308 1.15 17.93 35.37
C PRO A 308 1.83 16.55 35.35
N SER A 309 2.86 16.38 36.18
CA SER A 309 3.49 15.08 36.41
C SER A 309 2.50 14.11 37.11
N PRO A 310 2.43 12.83 36.70
CA PRO A 310 1.44 11.88 37.21
C PRO A 310 1.92 11.26 38.53
N ARG A 311 1.74 11.95 39.66
CA ARG A 311 1.85 11.35 41.01
C ARG A 311 1.43 12.35 42.10
N THR A 312 0.15 12.38 42.46
CA THR A 312 -0.31 12.49 43.87
C THR A 312 -1.82 12.24 43.99
N PRO A 313 -2.32 11.65 45.10
CA PRO A 313 -3.70 11.15 45.23
C PRO A 313 -4.68 12.23 45.71
N ARG A 314 -5.91 12.20 45.18
CA ARG A 314 -7.04 13.04 45.59
C ARG A 314 -7.57 12.63 46.97
N THR A 315 -7.87 13.60 47.84
CA THR A 315 -8.70 13.42 49.04
C THR A 315 -9.88 14.43 49.05
N PRO A 316 -11.05 14.05 49.59
CA PRO A 316 -12.29 14.84 49.47
C PRO A 316 -12.46 15.80 50.65
N ARG A 317 -13.16 16.92 50.46
CA ARG A 317 -13.61 17.79 51.55
C ARG A 317 -15.11 18.06 51.48
N SER A 318 -15.74 17.88 52.63
CA SER A 318 -17.10 18.18 53.05
C SER A 318 -17.03 18.39 54.58
N PRO A 319 -18.01 18.99 55.29
CA PRO A 319 -18.74 20.25 55.04
C PRO A 319 -18.66 21.16 56.30
N LEU A 320 -19.11 22.43 56.26
CA LEU A 320 -19.48 23.15 57.49
C LEU A 320 -20.73 24.01 57.30
N THR A 321 -21.71 23.70 58.15
CA THR A 321 -22.96 24.39 58.49
C THR A 321 -22.72 25.69 59.26
N LEU A 322 -23.54 26.73 59.06
CA LEU A 322 -23.93 27.68 60.11
C LEU A 322 -25.34 28.27 59.85
N THR A 323 -26.09 28.40 60.94
CA THR A 323 -27.53 28.69 61.08
C THR A 323 -27.84 30.17 61.40
N LEU A 324 -28.93 30.65 60.79
CA LEU A 324 -30.01 31.59 61.23
C LEU A 324 -29.72 32.86 62.08
N THR A 325 -30.14 34.02 61.54
CA THR A 325 -30.95 35.06 62.21
C THR A 325 -31.85 35.79 61.17
N SER A 326 -33.09 36.12 61.53
CA SER A 326 -34.19 36.72 60.71
C SER A 326 -34.65 38.05 61.37
N PRO A 327 -35.70 38.81 60.96
CA PRO A 327 -36.43 38.98 59.67
C PRO A 327 -36.59 40.49 59.26
N THR A 328 -36.94 40.80 57.99
CA THR A 328 -37.98 41.80 57.60
C THR A 328 -38.11 41.93 56.08
N ASP A 329 -39.35 41.83 55.58
CA ASP A 329 -39.91 42.26 54.28
C ASP A 329 -39.19 41.80 52.99
N SER A 330 -39.75 41.02 52.06
CA SER A 330 -41.14 40.86 51.64
C SER A 330 -41.26 39.54 50.83
N CYS A 331 -42.40 38.86 50.92
CA CYS A 331 -42.70 37.62 50.20
C CYS A 331 -42.80 37.83 48.67
N LEU A 332 -42.31 36.87 47.86
CA LEU A 332 -42.93 36.27 46.65
C LEU A 332 -42.00 35.18 46.02
N THR A 333 -42.39 33.89 46.17
CA THR A 333 -42.14 32.66 45.34
C THR A 333 -40.75 32.29 44.77
N PRO A 334 -40.35 30.99 44.75
CA PRO A 334 -39.16 30.52 44.02
C PRO A 334 -39.46 30.45 42.51
N GLY A 335 -38.95 31.41 41.74
CA GLY A 335 -39.07 31.47 40.29
C GLY A 335 -37.80 30.98 39.60
N GLU A 336 -37.91 29.81 38.98
CA GLU A 336 -37.15 29.28 37.83
C GLU A 336 -35.92 30.09 37.36
N GLU A 337 -34.72 29.66 37.76
CA GLU A 337 -33.48 30.07 37.11
C GLU A 337 -33.31 29.31 35.77
N GLY A 338 -33.79 29.94 34.70
CA GLY A 338 -33.34 29.85 33.31
C GLY A 338 -32.85 28.50 32.77
N LEU A 339 -33.76 27.61 32.39
CA LEU A 339 -33.46 26.52 31.46
C LEU A 339 -33.15 27.12 30.08
N ALA A 340 -31.94 26.95 29.57
CA ALA A 340 -31.58 27.33 28.20
C ALA A 340 -32.52 26.59 27.22
N THR A 341 -33.13 27.30 26.29
CA THR A 341 -34.04 26.73 25.28
C THR A 341 -33.30 26.57 23.96
N CYS A 342 -33.49 25.43 23.31
CA CYS A 342 -32.84 25.15 22.03
C CYS A 342 -33.44 26.01 20.91
N GLY A 343 -32.61 26.72 20.14
CA GLY A 343 -33.06 27.56 19.01
C GLY A 343 -33.63 26.81 17.80
N ILE A 344 -33.54 25.47 17.76
CA ILE A 344 -34.06 24.65 16.65
C ILE A 344 -35.37 23.96 17.03
N CYS A 345 -35.40 23.27 18.17
CA CYS A 345 -36.58 22.50 18.61
C CYS A 345 -37.41 23.18 19.69
N PHE A 346 -36.94 24.31 20.24
CA PHE A 346 -37.57 25.05 21.35
C PHE A 346 -37.77 24.24 22.65
N CYS A 347 -37.14 23.07 22.78
CA CYS A 347 -37.15 22.28 24.00
C CYS A 347 -36.15 22.83 25.03
N SER A 348 -36.42 22.61 26.32
CA SER A 348 -35.49 22.92 27.42
C SER A 348 -34.26 22.02 27.35
N ILE A 349 -33.08 22.61 27.26
CA ILE A 349 -31.79 21.93 27.34
C ILE A 349 -31.60 21.51 28.79
N SER A 350 -31.34 20.22 29.03
CA SER A 350 -31.27 19.71 30.40
C SER A 350 -29.98 20.16 31.09
N VAL A 351 -30.05 20.51 32.37
CA VAL A 351 -28.91 20.93 33.22
C VAL A 351 -27.85 19.82 33.41
N PHE A 352 -28.17 18.58 33.01
CA PHE A 352 -27.32 17.40 33.19
C PHE A 352 -26.61 16.96 31.89
N GLU A 353 -26.85 17.61 30.76
CA GLU A 353 -26.09 17.37 29.53
C GLU A 353 -24.93 18.36 29.46
N ASP A 354 -23.69 17.88 29.26
CA ASP A 354 -22.55 18.79 29.07
C ASP A 354 -22.84 19.69 27.85
N PRO A 355 -22.80 21.03 28.02
CA PRO A 355 -23.01 21.96 26.93
C PRO A 355 -21.95 21.73 25.86
N ILE A 356 -22.37 21.71 24.60
CA ILE A 356 -21.47 21.59 23.45
C ILE A 356 -20.76 22.93 23.31
N ASP A 357 -19.47 22.96 23.68
CA ASP A 357 -18.67 24.18 23.60
C ASP A 357 -18.32 24.47 22.14
N MET A 358 -18.95 25.52 21.61
CA MET A 358 -18.68 26.07 20.29
C MET A 358 -18.20 27.51 20.48
N SER A 359 -17.13 27.89 19.79
CA SER A 359 -16.54 29.25 19.82
C SER A 359 -17.52 30.37 19.41
N CYS A 360 -18.63 30.03 18.74
CA CYS A 360 -19.68 30.97 18.37
C CYS A 360 -20.73 31.22 19.46
N GLY A 361 -20.72 30.50 20.59
CA GLY A 361 -21.65 30.69 21.72
C GLY A 361 -23.11 30.33 21.42
N HIS A 362 -23.39 29.57 20.35
CA HIS A 362 -24.73 29.12 19.98
C HIS A 362 -25.05 27.78 20.62
N GLU A 363 -26.13 27.72 21.40
CA GLU A 363 -26.55 26.51 22.12
C GLU A 363 -27.71 25.80 21.43
N PHE A 364 -27.51 24.51 21.10
CA PHE A 364 -28.55 23.64 20.57
C PHE A 364 -28.58 22.30 21.29
N CYS A 365 -29.74 21.64 21.25
CA CYS A 365 -29.93 20.34 21.86
C CYS A 365 -29.07 19.25 21.19
N ARG A 366 -28.59 18.25 21.95
CA ARG A 366 -27.79 17.14 21.39
C ARG A 366 -28.50 16.41 20.24
N ILE A 367 -29.81 16.19 20.38
CA ILE A 367 -30.64 15.54 19.36
C ILE A 367 -30.68 16.36 18.05
N CYS A 368 -30.69 17.69 18.17
CA CYS A 368 -30.75 18.62 17.06
C CYS A 368 -29.42 18.61 16.31
N TRP A 369 -28.31 18.61 17.05
CA TRP A 369 -26.97 18.46 16.50
C TRP A 369 -26.77 17.11 15.81
N GLU A 370 -27.16 16.01 16.47
CA GLU A 370 -27.05 14.67 15.89
C GLU A 370 -27.87 14.56 14.60
N GLY A 371 -29.11 15.07 14.59
CA GLY A 371 -29.95 15.11 13.40
C GLY A 371 -29.34 15.94 12.26
N PHE A 372 -28.84 17.14 12.57
CA PHE A 372 -28.18 18.01 11.60
C PHE A 372 -26.92 17.37 11.01
N LEU A 373 -26.03 16.86 11.85
CA LEU A 373 -24.79 16.21 11.42
C LEU A 373 -25.07 14.94 10.61
N ASN A 374 -26.04 14.12 11.02
CA ASN A 374 -26.41 12.91 10.27
C ASN A 374 -26.95 13.25 8.87
N ILE A 375 -27.78 14.29 8.74
CA ILE A 375 -28.27 14.74 7.43
C ILE A 375 -27.10 15.24 6.58
N LYS A 376 -26.23 16.10 7.13
CA LYS A 376 -25.10 16.66 6.38
C LYS A 376 -24.09 15.62 5.92
N ILE A 377 -23.79 14.63 6.77
CA ILE A 377 -22.91 13.51 6.41
C ILE A 377 -23.56 12.61 5.35
N GLN A 378 -24.88 12.43 5.38
CA GLN A 378 -25.61 11.65 4.38
C GLN A 378 -25.74 12.36 3.03
N GLU A 379 -25.88 13.69 3.03
CA GLU A 379 -25.93 14.52 1.82
C GLU A 379 -24.58 14.55 1.07
N GLY A 380 -23.50 14.12 1.71
CA GLY A 380 -22.18 13.95 1.09
C GLY A 380 -21.34 15.23 1.02
N ASP A 381 -21.85 16.35 1.55
CA ASP A 381 -21.16 17.64 1.64
C ASP A 381 -20.55 17.82 3.04
N ALA A 382 -19.65 16.92 3.40
CA ALA A 382 -19.06 16.82 4.74
C ALA A 382 -17.79 17.68 4.93
N HIS A 383 -17.32 18.36 3.89
CA HIS A 383 -16.03 19.07 3.92
C HIS A 383 -16.08 20.32 4.81
N ASN A 384 -17.19 21.07 4.76
CA ASN A 384 -17.37 22.33 5.47
C ASN A 384 -18.71 22.32 6.23
N ILE A 385 -18.75 21.63 7.37
CA ILE A 385 -19.93 21.66 8.25
C ILE A 385 -19.85 22.92 9.12
N PHE A 386 -20.75 23.86 8.85
CA PHE A 386 -20.91 25.09 9.64
C PHE A 386 -21.92 24.92 10.76
N CYS A 387 -21.87 25.84 11.72
CA CYS A 387 -22.85 25.95 12.80
C CYS A 387 -24.29 26.06 12.25
N PRO A 388 -25.27 25.36 12.85
CA PRO A 388 -26.68 25.44 12.44
C PRO A 388 -27.34 26.83 12.60
N ALA A 389 -26.66 27.78 13.24
CA ALA A 389 -27.20 29.12 13.49
C ALA A 389 -27.29 29.96 12.21
N TYR A 390 -28.29 30.83 12.14
CA TYR A 390 -28.48 31.75 11.02
C TYR A 390 -27.30 32.73 10.91
N GLU A 391 -26.72 32.86 9.70
CA GLU A 391 -25.54 33.69 9.41
C GLU A 391 -24.29 33.38 10.25
N CYS A 392 -24.16 32.13 10.72
CA CYS A 392 -22.94 31.68 11.41
C CYS A 392 -22.06 30.83 10.49
N TYR A 393 -20.88 31.36 10.15
CA TYR A 393 -19.87 30.66 9.32
C TYR A 393 -18.80 29.94 10.16
N GLN A 394 -19.11 29.67 11.44
CA GLN A 394 -18.21 28.95 12.33
C GLN A 394 -18.14 27.48 11.95
N LEU A 395 -16.94 26.98 11.61
CA LEU A 395 -16.71 25.57 11.33
C LEU A 395 -16.86 24.72 12.61
N VAL A 396 -17.52 23.57 12.49
CA VAL A 396 -17.69 22.59 13.56
C VAL A 396 -16.41 21.76 13.70
N PRO A 397 -15.75 21.76 14.88
CA PRO A 397 -14.55 20.97 15.08
C PRO A 397 -14.79 19.45 15.00
N VAL A 398 -13.80 18.68 14.56
CA VAL A 398 -13.90 17.23 14.38
C VAL A 398 -14.25 16.50 15.67
N HIS A 399 -13.67 16.91 16.80
CA HIS A 399 -13.93 16.29 18.11
C HIS A 399 -15.40 16.43 18.54
N VAL A 400 -16.08 17.50 18.11
CA VAL A 400 -17.52 17.69 18.35
C VAL A 400 -18.32 16.71 17.51
N ILE A 401 -17.93 16.50 16.25
CA ILE A 401 -18.57 15.52 15.35
C ILE A 401 -18.40 14.09 15.89
N GLU A 402 -17.19 13.71 16.31
CA GLU A 402 -16.88 12.39 16.86
C GLU A 402 -17.68 12.07 18.14
N SER A 403 -17.93 13.09 18.97
CA SER A 403 -18.66 12.92 20.24
C SER A 403 -20.18 12.85 20.08
N LEU A 404 -20.75 13.46 19.05
CA LEU A 404 -22.20 13.60 18.87
C LEU A 404 -22.81 12.59 17.90
N VAL A 405 -22.00 11.99 17.03
CA VAL A 405 -22.46 11.16 15.93
C VAL A 405 -22.14 9.68 16.17
N SER A 406 -22.98 8.79 15.66
CA SER A 406 -22.73 7.35 15.73
C SER A 406 -21.42 6.95 15.03
N ARG A 407 -20.77 5.86 15.50
CA ARG A 407 -19.52 5.34 14.93
C ARG A 407 -19.54 5.09 13.42
N GLU A 408 -20.69 4.70 12.87
CA GLU A 408 -20.83 4.45 11.42
C GLU A 408 -20.78 5.74 10.61
N MET A 409 -21.38 6.81 11.12
CA MET A 409 -21.46 8.10 10.47
C MET A 409 -20.16 8.88 10.63
N ASP A 410 -19.47 8.75 11.77
CA ASP A 410 -18.10 9.25 11.96
C ASP A 410 -17.13 8.62 10.95
N GLN A 411 -17.21 7.31 10.72
CA GLN A 411 -16.39 6.66 9.68
C GLN A 411 -16.67 7.21 8.28
N ARG A 412 -17.93 7.49 7.95
CA ARG A 412 -18.29 8.13 6.66
C ARG A 412 -17.75 9.55 6.58
N TYR A 413 -17.89 10.33 7.64
CA TYR A 413 -17.32 11.68 7.73
C TYR A 413 -15.81 11.67 7.48
N LEU A 414 -15.07 10.80 8.17
CA LEU A 414 -13.62 10.65 7.99
C LEU A 414 -13.26 10.18 6.56
N GLN A 415 -14.08 9.34 5.94
CA GLN A 415 -13.88 8.95 4.54
C GLN A 415 -14.05 10.13 3.59
N PHE A 416 -15.07 10.97 3.78
CA PHE A 416 -15.26 12.17 2.98
C PHE A 416 -14.13 13.19 3.21
N ASP A 417 -13.73 13.42 4.46
CA ASP A 417 -12.62 14.32 4.80
C ASP A 417 -11.31 13.91 4.10
N ILE A 418 -10.94 12.63 4.19
CA ILE A 418 -9.75 12.09 3.50
C ILE A 418 -9.93 12.13 1.98
N LYS A 419 -11.16 11.93 1.47
CA LYS A 419 -11.44 12.00 0.04
C LYS A 419 -11.16 13.39 -0.53
N ALA A 420 -11.62 14.46 0.13
CA ALA A 420 -11.28 15.83 -0.27
C ALA A 420 -9.77 16.08 -0.21
N PHE A 421 -9.12 15.66 0.87
CA PHE A 421 -7.67 15.79 0.98
C PHE A 421 -6.94 15.14 -0.20
N VAL A 422 -7.36 13.95 -0.64
CA VAL A 422 -6.72 13.27 -1.78
C VAL A 422 -7.10 13.91 -3.12
N GLU A 423 -8.36 14.28 -3.34
CA GLU A 423 -8.82 14.89 -4.60
C GLU A 423 -8.14 16.22 -4.90
N ASN A 424 -7.78 16.98 -3.86
CA ASN A 424 -7.10 18.26 -4.01
C ASN A 424 -5.57 18.13 -4.09
N ASN A 425 -5.00 16.96 -3.80
CA ASN A 425 -3.56 16.71 -3.88
C ASN A 425 -3.16 16.14 -5.26
N PRO A 426 -2.42 16.89 -6.11
CA PRO A 426 -2.06 16.42 -7.45
C PRO A 426 -1.08 15.24 -7.46
N SER A 427 -0.42 14.96 -6.34
CA SER A 427 0.55 13.88 -6.17
C SER A 427 -0.06 12.59 -5.61
N ILE A 428 -1.35 12.58 -5.28
CA ILE A 428 -2.03 11.42 -4.66
C ILE A 428 -3.31 11.11 -5.44
N HIS A 429 -3.50 9.86 -5.84
CA HIS A 429 -4.72 9.41 -6.51
C HIS A 429 -5.31 8.16 -5.87
N TRP A 430 -6.64 8.07 -5.86
CA TRP A 430 -7.36 6.89 -5.40
C TRP A 430 -7.22 5.72 -6.39
N CYS A 431 -7.20 4.50 -5.87
CA CYS A 431 -7.28 3.30 -6.70
C CYS A 431 -8.66 3.25 -7.39
N PRO A 432 -8.73 3.06 -8.72
CA PRO A 432 -9.99 3.07 -9.48
C PRO A 432 -10.86 1.82 -9.23
N VAL A 433 -10.33 0.79 -8.59
CA VAL A 433 -11.06 -0.46 -8.33
C VAL A 433 -12.13 -0.23 -7.25
N ALA A 434 -13.37 -0.56 -7.57
CA ALA A 434 -14.49 -0.48 -6.64
C ALA A 434 -14.19 -1.25 -5.33
N ARG A 435 -14.48 -0.63 -4.18
CA ARG A 435 -14.20 -1.13 -2.82
C ARG A 435 -12.72 -1.16 -2.41
N CYS A 436 -11.81 -0.57 -3.19
CA CYS A 436 -10.42 -0.39 -2.77
C CYS A 436 -10.23 0.97 -2.08
N GLU A 437 -10.00 0.97 -0.76
CA GLU A 437 -9.77 2.19 0.04
C GLU A 437 -8.28 2.61 0.07
N ARG A 438 -7.53 2.33 -0.99
CA ARG A 438 -6.11 2.68 -1.08
C ARG A 438 -5.88 3.80 -2.06
N ALA A 439 -4.91 4.63 -1.75
CA ALA A 439 -4.41 5.65 -2.65
C ALA A 439 -2.96 5.34 -3.04
N VAL A 440 -2.49 5.96 -4.10
CA VAL A 440 -1.10 5.90 -4.54
C VAL A 440 -0.56 7.31 -4.54
N ARG A 441 0.65 7.49 -3.99
CA ARG A 441 1.40 8.74 -4.09
C ARG A 441 2.52 8.58 -5.11
N LEU A 442 2.55 9.44 -6.12
CA LEU A 442 3.65 9.49 -7.09
C LEU A 442 4.61 10.61 -6.69
N THR A 443 5.88 10.27 -6.49
CA THR A 443 6.95 11.25 -6.25
C THR A 443 7.57 11.60 -7.60
N ARG A 444 7.20 12.76 -8.14
CA ARG A 444 7.88 13.30 -9.34
C ARG A 444 9.15 14.02 -8.88
N PRO A 445 10.32 13.76 -9.50
CA PRO A 445 11.51 14.58 -9.28
C PRO A 445 11.17 16.04 -9.58
N GLY A 446 11.44 16.94 -8.63
CA GLY A 446 11.23 18.37 -8.84
C GLY A 446 12.20 18.92 -9.89
N PRO A 447 11.97 20.14 -10.43
CA PRO A 447 12.85 20.79 -11.43
C PRO A 447 14.29 21.13 -10.97
N GLY A 448 14.77 20.54 -9.88
CA GLY A 448 16.10 20.78 -9.30
C GLY A 448 16.80 19.52 -8.77
N ASP A 449 16.13 18.36 -8.71
CA ASP A 449 16.75 17.08 -8.36
C ASP A 449 17.29 16.42 -9.63
N ASN A 450 18.45 16.89 -10.09
CA ASN A 450 19.21 16.23 -11.15
C ASN A 450 19.94 15.02 -10.53
N ASP A 451 19.20 13.95 -10.23
CA ASP A 451 19.82 12.64 -10.07
C ASP A 451 20.20 12.12 -11.47
N PRO A 452 21.49 11.96 -11.80
CA PRO A 452 21.95 11.51 -13.13
C PRO A 452 21.57 10.05 -13.45
N HIS A 453 20.82 9.38 -12.57
CA HIS A 453 20.41 7.99 -12.66
C HIS A 453 18.89 7.77 -12.63
N SER A 454 18.06 8.82 -12.54
CA SER A 454 16.60 8.65 -12.67
C SER A 454 16.23 8.50 -14.15
N PHE A 455 15.67 7.34 -14.53
CA PHE A 455 15.07 7.19 -15.86
C PHE A 455 13.98 8.26 -16.08
N PRO A 456 13.87 8.85 -17.28
CA PRO A 456 12.78 9.77 -17.57
C PRO A 456 11.47 9.04 -17.32
N LEU A 457 10.66 9.55 -16.38
CA LEU A 457 9.33 9.01 -16.12
C LEU A 457 8.57 9.00 -17.45
N LEU A 458 8.06 7.82 -17.83
CA LEU A 458 7.19 7.70 -18.98
C LEU A 458 6.00 8.66 -18.80
N PRO A 459 5.43 9.19 -19.89
CA PRO A 459 4.31 10.13 -19.81
C PRO A 459 3.17 9.58 -18.96
N SER A 460 2.84 8.29 -19.15
CA SER A 460 1.77 7.60 -18.43
C SER A 460 2.30 6.37 -17.66
N PRO A 461 2.84 6.54 -16.45
CA PRO A 461 3.37 5.43 -15.67
C PRO A 461 2.25 4.52 -15.15
N ALA A 462 2.48 3.21 -15.18
CA ALA A 462 1.63 2.23 -14.51
C ALA A 462 1.99 2.18 -13.01
N VAL A 463 0.98 2.27 -12.15
CA VAL A 463 1.15 2.27 -10.69
C VAL A 463 0.33 1.16 -10.05
N ASP A 464 0.84 0.57 -8.96
CA ASP A 464 0.11 -0.41 -8.13
C ASP A 464 -0.29 0.22 -6.79
N CYS A 465 -1.55 0.01 -6.38
CA CYS A 465 -2.03 0.35 -5.04
C CYS A 465 -1.50 -0.56 -3.90
N GLY A 466 -0.61 -1.50 -4.22
CA GLY A 466 -0.03 -2.48 -3.29
C GLY A 466 -0.98 -3.62 -2.92
N LYS A 467 -2.11 -3.77 -3.62
CA LYS A 467 -2.95 -4.98 -3.63
C LYS A 467 -2.83 -5.76 -4.96
N GLY A 468 -1.96 -5.32 -5.88
CA GLY A 468 -1.84 -5.88 -7.22
C GLY A 468 -2.86 -5.31 -8.20
N HIS A 469 -3.39 -4.10 -7.95
CA HIS A 469 -4.23 -3.41 -8.93
C HIS A 469 -3.37 -2.41 -9.67
N LEU A 470 -3.03 -2.75 -10.91
CA LEU A 470 -2.22 -1.93 -11.82
C LEU A 470 -3.14 -1.03 -12.64
N PHE A 471 -2.92 0.27 -12.57
CA PHE A 471 -3.67 1.27 -13.34
C PHE A 471 -2.74 2.38 -13.81
N CYS A 472 -3.18 3.14 -14.82
CA CYS A 472 -2.43 4.29 -15.31
C CYS A 472 -2.61 5.50 -14.39
N TRP A 473 -1.50 6.16 -14.01
CA TRP A 473 -1.54 7.36 -13.17
C TRP A 473 -2.36 8.50 -13.75
N GLU A 474 -2.22 8.77 -15.06
CA GLU A 474 -2.83 9.95 -15.68
C GLU A 474 -4.31 9.75 -16.04
N CYS A 475 -4.67 8.59 -16.61
CA CYS A 475 -6.04 8.34 -17.04
C CYS A 475 -6.90 7.60 -16.01
N LEU A 476 -6.31 7.12 -14.91
CA LEU A 476 -6.96 6.28 -13.88
C LEU A 476 -7.64 5.03 -14.46
N GLY A 477 -7.28 4.66 -15.69
CA GLY A 477 -7.78 3.50 -16.42
C GLY A 477 -6.80 2.33 -16.36
N GLU A 478 -7.01 1.36 -17.23
CA GLU A 478 -6.13 0.19 -17.33
C GLU A 478 -4.68 0.59 -17.62
N ALA A 479 -3.73 -0.12 -17.02
CA ALA A 479 -2.31 0.10 -17.26
C ALA A 479 -1.98 -0.18 -18.75
N HIS A 480 -1.52 0.84 -19.45
CA HIS A 480 -1.29 0.80 -20.90
C HIS A 480 0.15 1.15 -21.30
N GLU A 481 1.12 0.86 -20.43
CA GLU A 481 2.54 1.03 -20.72
C GLU A 481 2.99 0.10 -21.88
N PRO A 482 3.77 0.58 -22.87
CA PRO A 482 4.46 1.87 -22.99
C PRO A 482 3.69 2.97 -23.76
N CYS A 483 2.40 2.77 -24.08
CA CYS A 483 1.62 3.71 -24.87
C CYS A 483 1.12 4.90 -24.02
N ASP A 484 1.07 6.09 -24.61
CA ASP A 484 0.47 7.27 -23.97
C ASP A 484 -1.04 7.15 -23.83
N CYS A 485 -1.62 7.83 -22.83
CA CYS A 485 -3.07 7.83 -22.57
C CYS A 485 -3.90 8.23 -23.79
N GLN A 486 -3.41 9.18 -24.60
CA GLN A 486 -4.13 9.65 -25.78
C GLN A 486 -4.14 8.60 -26.90
N MET A 487 -3.02 7.90 -27.10
CA MET A 487 -2.94 6.79 -28.05
C MET A 487 -3.84 5.64 -27.60
N TRP A 488 -3.81 5.31 -26.30
CA TRP A 488 -4.70 4.30 -25.72
C TRP A 488 -6.17 4.64 -25.91
N ARG A 489 -6.58 5.89 -25.64
CA ARG A 489 -7.96 6.36 -25.83
C ARG A 489 -8.39 6.28 -27.29
N ASN A 490 -7.54 6.73 -28.21
CA ASN A 490 -7.82 6.66 -29.65
C ASN A 490 -7.92 5.21 -30.14
N TRP A 491 -7.08 4.32 -29.61
CA TRP A 491 -7.16 2.89 -29.88
C TRP A 491 -8.48 2.32 -29.36
N LEU A 492 -8.84 2.57 -28.09
CA LEU A 492 -10.08 2.09 -27.47
C LEU A 492 -11.32 2.58 -28.22
N GLN A 493 -11.31 3.85 -28.67
CA GLN A 493 -12.36 4.43 -29.49
C GLN A 493 -12.47 3.71 -30.83
N LYS A 494 -11.37 3.53 -31.57
CA LYS A 494 -11.36 2.77 -32.83
C LYS A 494 -11.85 1.34 -32.64
N VAL A 495 -11.39 0.68 -31.57
CA VAL A 495 -11.83 -0.66 -31.19
C VAL A 495 -13.33 -0.74 -30.96
N THR A 496 -13.92 0.29 -30.35
CA THR A 496 -15.36 0.37 -30.08
C THR A 496 -16.16 0.72 -31.33
N GLU A 497 -15.60 1.52 -32.23
CA GLU A 497 -16.21 1.93 -33.50
C GLU A 497 -16.11 0.88 -34.61
N MET A 498 -15.13 -0.02 -34.56
CA MET A 498 -14.94 -1.11 -35.52
C MET A 498 -16.13 -2.08 -35.46
N LYS A 499 -17.04 -1.95 -36.41
CA LYS A 499 -18.08 -2.96 -36.68
C LYS A 499 -17.43 -4.13 -37.46
N PRO A 500 -17.70 -5.40 -37.09
CA PRO A 500 -17.16 -6.57 -37.79
C PRO A 500 -17.45 -6.60 -39.31
N GLU A 501 -18.46 -5.86 -39.75
CA GLU A 501 -18.96 -5.85 -41.13
C GLU A 501 -18.07 -5.07 -42.12
N GLU A 502 -17.23 -4.14 -41.66
CA GLU A 502 -16.38 -3.29 -42.52
C GLU A 502 -14.96 -3.83 -42.72
N LEU A 503 -14.62 -4.98 -42.13
CA LEU A 503 -13.28 -5.60 -42.22
C LEU A 503 -13.14 -6.68 -43.28
N ALA A 504 -14.20 -6.99 -44.04
CA ALA A 504 -14.18 -7.98 -45.12
C ALA A 504 -13.26 -7.53 -46.26
N GLY A 505 -11.94 -7.75 -46.11
CA GLY A 505 -10.94 -7.38 -47.11
C GLY A 505 -9.54 -7.06 -46.58
N VAL A 506 -9.30 -7.00 -45.28
CA VAL A 506 -7.94 -6.82 -44.72
C VAL A 506 -7.45 -8.14 -44.13
N SER A 507 -6.22 -8.54 -44.50
CA SER A 507 -5.45 -9.71 -44.04
C SER A 507 -6.03 -10.52 -42.87
N GLU A 508 -6.02 -11.85 -43.00
CA GLU A 508 -6.43 -12.86 -42.01
C GLU A 508 -6.04 -12.53 -40.54
N ALA A 509 -4.86 -11.91 -40.32
CA ALA A 509 -4.42 -11.49 -38.99
C ALA A 509 -5.24 -10.34 -38.37
N TYR A 510 -5.81 -9.47 -39.19
CA TYR A 510 -6.63 -8.33 -38.80
C TYR A 510 -8.08 -8.76 -38.50
N GLU A 511 -8.60 -9.73 -39.26
CA GLU A 511 -9.89 -10.39 -38.98
C GLU A 511 -9.84 -11.19 -37.67
N ASP A 512 -8.75 -11.93 -37.41
CA ASP A 512 -8.57 -12.64 -36.15
C ASP A 512 -8.45 -11.70 -34.94
N ALA A 513 -7.73 -10.58 -35.09
CA ALA A 513 -7.63 -9.57 -34.06
C ALA A 513 -8.99 -8.90 -33.76
N ALA A 514 -9.77 -8.58 -34.80
CA ALA A 514 -11.11 -8.00 -34.66
C ALA A 514 -12.12 -9.00 -34.05
N ASN A 515 -12.07 -10.28 -34.45
CA ASN A 515 -12.88 -11.34 -33.87
C ASN A 515 -12.55 -11.55 -32.38
N CYS A 516 -11.25 -11.57 -32.03
CA CYS A 516 -10.80 -11.68 -30.64
C CYS A 516 -11.27 -10.49 -29.79
N LEU A 517 -11.24 -9.28 -30.37
CA LEU A 517 -11.64 -8.06 -29.72
C LEU A 517 -13.16 -7.97 -29.54
N TRP A 518 -13.93 -8.38 -30.54
CA TRP A 518 -15.38 -8.48 -30.44
C TRP A 518 -15.79 -9.49 -29.36
N LEU A 519 -15.09 -10.64 -29.28
CA LEU A 519 -15.29 -11.63 -28.22
C LEU A 519 -14.99 -11.05 -26.82
N LEU A 520 -13.93 -10.24 -26.67
CA LEU A 520 -13.61 -9.55 -25.41
C LEU A 520 -14.70 -8.55 -25.00
N THR A 521 -15.24 -7.78 -25.94
CA THR A 521 -16.19 -6.71 -25.67
C THR A 521 -17.63 -7.23 -25.47
N ASN A 522 -18.03 -8.29 -26.17
CA ASN A 522 -19.42 -8.75 -26.21
C ASN A 522 -19.68 -10.11 -25.53
N SER A 523 -18.66 -10.72 -24.90
CA SER A 523 -18.83 -11.99 -24.20
C SER A 523 -18.24 -11.96 -22.79
N LYS A 524 -18.85 -12.71 -21.86
CA LYS A 524 -18.27 -13.00 -20.54
C LYS A 524 -17.75 -14.44 -20.52
N PRO A 525 -16.61 -14.72 -19.88
CA PRO A 525 -16.14 -16.09 -19.72
C PRO A 525 -17.04 -16.85 -18.74
N CYS A 526 -17.35 -18.11 -19.05
CA CYS A 526 -18.04 -18.99 -18.12
C CYS A 526 -17.23 -19.20 -16.83
N ALA A 527 -17.87 -19.08 -15.66
CA ALA A 527 -17.26 -19.36 -14.35
C ALA A 527 -16.55 -20.72 -14.26
N ASN A 528 -17.08 -21.75 -14.94
CA ASN A 528 -16.59 -23.11 -14.83
C ASN A 528 -15.58 -23.49 -15.93
N CYS A 529 -15.89 -23.22 -17.20
CA CYS A 529 -15.07 -23.69 -18.34
C CYS A 529 -14.38 -22.58 -19.14
N LYS A 530 -14.58 -21.31 -18.75
CA LYS A 530 -14.04 -20.11 -19.41
C LYS A 530 -14.39 -19.94 -20.90
N SER A 531 -15.34 -20.73 -21.43
CA SER A 531 -15.84 -20.48 -22.79
C SER A 531 -16.49 -19.09 -22.84
N PRO A 532 -16.26 -18.29 -23.89
CA PRO A 532 -16.94 -17.02 -24.07
C PRO A 532 -18.44 -17.28 -24.24
N ILE A 533 -19.27 -16.58 -23.46
CA ILE A 533 -20.73 -16.68 -23.52
C ILE A 533 -21.27 -15.28 -23.82
N GLN A 534 -22.06 -15.18 -24.88
CA GLN A 534 -22.79 -13.97 -25.25
C GLN A 534 -24.18 -14.00 -24.61
N LYS A 535 -24.66 -12.85 -24.13
CA LYS A 535 -26.03 -12.71 -23.62
C LYS A 535 -27.01 -12.66 -24.78
N ASN A 536 -27.92 -13.62 -24.82
CA ASN A 536 -29.09 -13.58 -25.69
C ASN A 536 -30.18 -12.80 -24.94
N GLU A 537 -30.87 -11.88 -25.59
CA GLU A 537 -31.79 -10.94 -24.94
C GLU A 537 -32.83 -11.63 -24.03
N GLY A 538 -33.16 -11.00 -22.89
CA GLY A 538 -34.36 -11.30 -22.09
C GLY A 538 -34.16 -11.93 -20.71
N CYS A 539 -33.15 -12.77 -20.46
CA CYS A 539 -32.98 -13.44 -19.16
C CYS A 539 -31.56 -13.29 -18.58
N ASN A 540 -31.46 -12.96 -17.29
CA ASN A 540 -30.16 -12.91 -16.58
C ASN A 540 -29.72 -14.30 -16.09
N HIS A 541 -30.60 -15.29 -16.08
CA HIS A 541 -30.25 -16.68 -15.82
C HIS A 541 -29.75 -17.32 -17.11
N MET A 542 -28.46 -17.62 -17.16
CA MET A 542 -27.78 -18.11 -18.35
C MET A 542 -27.19 -19.49 -18.10
N GLN A 543 -27.25 -20.34 -19.13
CA GLN A 543 -26.67 -21.68 -19.10
C GLN A 543 -25.52 -21.75 -20.10
N CYS A 544 -24.34 -22.19 -19.65
CA CYS A 544 -23.21 -22.39 -20.54
C CYS A 544 -23.51 -23.47 -21.58
N ALA A 545 -23.35 -23.17 -22.87
CA ALA A 545 -23.56 -24.14 -23.94
C ALA A 545 -22.60 -25.34 -23.86
N LYS A 546 -21.36 -25.13 -23.39
CA LYS A 546 -20.28 -26.13 -23.36
C LYS A 546 -20.30 -27.04 -22.12
N CYS A 547 -20.50 -26.47 -20.92
CA CYS A 547 -20.49 -27.23 -19.67
C CYS A 547 -21.85 -27.32 -18.97
N LYS A 548 -22.91 -26.74 -19.55
CA LYS A 548 -24.30 -26.74 -19.04
C LYS A 548 -24.45 -26.18 -17.62
N TYR A 549 -23.45 -25.43 -17.13
CA TYR A 549 -23.50 -24.75 -15.84
C TYR A 549 -24.44 -23.54 -15.92
N ASP A 550 -25.39 -23.48 -15.00
CA ASP A 550 -26.35 -22.39 -14.84
C ASP A 550 -25.79 -21.29 -13.93
N PHE A 551 -25.96 -20.04 -14.31
CA PHE A 551 -25.41 -18.90 -13.59
C PHE A 551 -26.17 -17.58 -13.84
N CYS A 552 -26.01 -16.60 -12.96
CA CYS A 552 -26.57 -15.26 -13.13
C CYS A 552 -25.58 -14.33 -13.87
N TRP A 553 -25.96 -13.76 -15.01
CA TRP A 553 -25.13 -12.87 -15.83
C TRP A 553 -24.65 -11.60 -15.10
N ILE A 554 -25.43 -11.08 -14.16
CA ILE A 554 -25.11 -9.83 -13.44
C ILE A 554 -24.01 -10.07 -12.41
N CYS A 555 -24.13 -11.15 -11.63
CA CYS A 555 -23.28 -11.39 -10.45
C CYS A 555 -22.05 -12.26 -10.76
N LEU A 556 -21.86 -12.64 -12.03
CA LEU A 556 -20.71 -13.38 -12.52
C LEU A 556 -19.59 -12.45 -12.95
#